data_AF-H6BD58-F1
#
_entry.id   AF-H6BD58-F1
#
_cell.length_a   1.000
_cell.length_b   1.000
_cell.length_c   1.000
_cell.angle_alpha   90.00
_cell.angle_beta   90.00
_cell.angle_gamma   90.00
#
_symmetry.space_group_name_H-M   'P 1'
#
loop_
_entity.id
_entity.type
_entity.pdbx_description
1 polymer ?
#
loop_
_entity_poly.entity_id
_entity_poly.type
_entity_poly.pdbx_seq_one_letter_code
_entity_poly.pdbx_strand_id
1 'polypeptide(L)'
;TAFTIEKPTRVVAGVKIVTMGLRKKAEEVAERLQKYYKQVEGWTSTKKSKNFEISYIQSEEFSGHLYKGEAIYNCPPKTVFDYVEPLPDGPRAKWDTNMKKIEILKWIEKPDLRINRACTASAMLGLISPRDFVDVILV
;
A
#
# COMPACT_ATOMS: atom_id res chain seq x y z
N THR A 1 -21.25 2.26 50.92
CA THR A 1 -21.40 3.21 49.79
C THR A 1 -20.36 2.85 48.75
N ALA A 2 -20.76 2.17 47.68
CA ALA A 2 -19.88 1.77 46.60
C ALA A 2 -19.62 2.97 45.68
N PHE A 3 -18.37 3.30 45.44
CA PHE A 3 -17.98 4.28 44.42
C PHE A 3 -17.83 3.54 43.09
N THR A 4 -18.80 3.71 42.20
CA THR A 4 -18.68 3.31 40.79
C THR A 4 -17.75 4.30 40.10
N ILE A 5 -16.63 3.81 39.57
CA ILE A 5 -15.78 4.57 38.63
C ILE A 5 -16.26 4.24 37.22
N GLU A 6 -17.06 5.12 36.63
CA GLU A 6 -17.34 5.06 35.19
C GLU A 6 -16.23 5.78 34.39
N LYS A 7 -15.54 5.04 33.52
CA LYS A 7 -14.84 5.50 32.30
C LYS A 7 -15.54 4.80 31.12
N PRO A 8 -15.62 5.30 29.84
CA PRO A 8 -14.49 5.81 29.04
C PRO A 8 -14.87 6.68 27.80
N THR A 9 -15.47 7.87 27.91
CA THR A 9 -16.06 8.51 26.71
C THR A 9 -15.05 9.16 25.75
N ARG A 10 -13.87 9.59 26.24
CA ARG A 10 -12.94 10.45 25.46
C ARG A 10 -11.99 9.68 24.53
N VAL A 11 -11.53 8.49 24.93
CA VAL A 11 -10.57 7.70 24.14
C VAL A 11 -11.25 7.05 22.93
N VAL A 12 -12.47 6.54 23.10
CA VAL A 12 -13.24 5.88 22.03
C VAL A 12 -13.60 6.88 20.92
N ALA A 13 -14.02 8.09 21.28
CA ALA A 13 -14.32 9.14 20.30
C ALA A 13 -13.06 9.58 19.50
N GLY A 14 -11.92 9.76 20.17
CA GLY A 14 -10.66 10.12 19.50
C GLY A 14 -10.16 9.03 18.54
N VAL A 15 -10.25 7.76 18.94
CA VAL A 15 -9.91 6.63 18.06
C VAL A 15 -10.87 6.57 16.87
N LYS A 16 -12.17 6.74 17.09
CA LYS A 16 -13.19 6.69 16.02
C LYS A 16 -13.02 7.81 14.99
N ILE A 17 -12.71 9.03 15.44
CA ILE A 17 -12.44 10.19 14.57
C ILE A 17 -11.19 9.95 13.71
N VAL A 18 -10.10 9.45 14.32
CA VAL A 18 -8.88 9.11 13.59
C VAL A 18 -9.14 8.00 12.57
N THR A 19 -9.89 6.95 12.93
CA THR A 19 -10.22 5.86 11.99
C THR A 19 -11.10 6.32 10.83
N MET A 20 -12.07 7.21 11.06
CA MET A 20 -12.90 7.78 9.99
C MET A 20 -12.08 8.64 9.02
N GLY A 21 -11.07 9.36 9.51
CA GLY A 21 -10.15 10.12 8.66
C GLY A 21 -9.30 9.24 7.74
N LEU A 22 -8.94 8.03 8.18
CA LEU A 22 -8.15 7.10 7.39
C LEU A 22 -8.93 6.52 6.20
N ARG A 23 -10.23 6.23 6.38
CA ARG A 23 -11.06 5.74 5.27
C ARG A 23 -11.14 6.76 4.15
N LYS A 24 -11.52 8.00 4.49
CA LYS A 24 -11.59 9.10 3.52
C LYS A 24 -10.25 9.26 2.79
N LYS A 25 -9.13 9.22 3.51
CA LYS A 25 -7.81 9.35 2.90
C LYS A 25 -7.49 8.20 1.94
N ALA A 26 -7.88 6.98 2.29
CA ALA A 26 -7.67 5.81 1.43
C ALA A 26 -8.53 5.88 0.16
N GLU A 27 -9.77 6.36 0.26
CA GLU A 27 -10.66 6.59 -0.89
C GLU A 27 -10.10 7.67 -1.83
N GLU A 28 -9.59 8.79 -1.29
CA GLU A 28 -8.91 9.83 -2.08
C GLU A 28 -7.70 9.27 -2.85
N VAL A 29 -6.91 8.39 -2.21
CA VAL A 29 -5.77 7.72 -2.86
C VAL A 29 -6.25 6.77 -3.95
N ALA A 30 -7.32 6.01 -3.72
CA ALA A 30 -7.89 5.09 -4.70
C ALA A 30 -8.42 5.84 -5.94
N GLU A 31 -9.12 6.95 -5.76
CA GLU A 31 -9.57 7.82 -6.86
C GLU A 31 -8.39 8.35 -7.68
N ARG A 32 -7.30 8.72 -7.01
CA ARG A 32 -6.09 9.20 -7.68
C ARG A 32 -5.38 8.09 -8.46
N LEU A 33 -5.30 6.87 -7.92
CA LEU A 33 -4.79 5.71 -8.65
C LEU A 33 -5.62 5.43 -9.92
N GLN A 34 -6.96 5.59 -9.85
CA GLN A 34 -7.83 5.47 -11.02
C GLN A 34 -7.55 6.54 -12.09
N LYS A 35 -7.20 7.77 -11.68
CA LYS A 35 -6.77 8.82 -12.61
C LYS A 35 -5.47 8.43 -13.32
N TYR A 36 -4.46 7.95 -12.57
CA TYR A 36 -3.19 7.50 -13.16
C TYR A 36 -3.37 6.31 -14.10
N TYR A 37 -4.27 5.38 -13.77
CA TYR A 37 -4.59 4.23 -14.63
C TYR A 37 -5.21 4.66 -15.97
N LYS A 38 -6.11 5.66 -15.95
CA LYS A 38 -6.78 6.16 -17.16
C LYS A 38 -5.92 7.13 -17.99
N GLN A 39 -4.82 7.62 -17.42
CA GLN A 39 -3.94 8.56 -18.10
C GLN A 39 -3.10 7.85 -19.16
N VAL A 40 -3.34 8.19 -20.42
CA VAL A 40 -2.63 7.60 -21.58
C VAL A 40 -1.40 8.39 -22.03
N GLU A 41 -1.32 9.68 -21.68
CA GLU A 41 -0.24 10.59 -22.11
C GLU A 41 0.68 11.01 -20.97
N GLY A 42 1.88 11.52 -21.31
CA GLY A 42 2.83 12.08 -20.35
C GLY A 42 3.77 11.07 -19.67
N TRP A 43 3.55 9.77 -19.91
CA TRP A 43 4.44 8.71 -19.42
C TRP A 43 5.71 8.60 -20.26
N THR A 44 6.87 8.60 -19.61
CA THR A 44 8.17 8.36 -20.24
C THR A 44 8.64 6.93 -19.98
N SER A 45 8.90 6.15 -21.02
CA SER A 45 9.40 4.77 -20.89
C SER A 45 10.85 4.77 -20.37
N THR A 46 11.14 3.97 -19.34
CA THR A 46 12.49 3.85 -18.75
C THR A 46 13.07 2.44 -18.90
N LYS A 47 12.23 1.40 -18.88
CA LYS A 47 12.68 0.02 -19.07
C LYS A 47 11.60 -0.77 -19.78
N LYS A 48 11.99 -1.42 -20.88
CA LYS A 48 11.08 -2.25 -21.67
C LYS A 48 11.70 -3.62 -21.93
N SER A 49 10.88 -4.65 -21.79
CA SER A 49 11.20 -6.03 -22.12
C SER A 49 10.05 -6.63 -22.94
N LYS A 50 10.18 -7.88 -23.37
CA LYS A 50 9.12 -8.62 -24.06
C LYS A 50 7.85 -8.75 -23.20
N ASN A 51 8.01 -8.86 -21.88
CA ASN A 51 6.91 -9.23 -20.97
C ASN A 51 6.41 -8.06 -20.12
N PHE A 52 7.14 -6.95 -20.05
CA PHE A 52 6.77 -5.82 -19.21
C PHE A 52 7.34 -4.50 -19.73
N GLU A 53 6.71 -3.41 -19.33
CA GLU A 53 7.17 -2.04 -19.53
C GLU A 53 7.10 -1.27 -18.21
N ILE A 54 8.15 -0.48 -17.93
CA ILE A 54 8.21 0.46 -16.82
C ILE A 54 8.32 1.85 -17.43
N SER A 55 7.40 2.71 -17.02
CA SER A 55 7.36 4.13 -17.38
C SER A 55 7.28 4.99 -16.12
N TYR A 56 7.52 6.28 -16.27
CA TYR A 56 7.43 7.24 -15.17
C TYR A 56 6.84 8.58 -15.61
N ILE A 57 6.34 9.33 -14.63
CA ILE A 57 5.96 10.74 -14.75
C ILE A 57 6.47 11.51 -13.52
N GLN A 58 6.58 12.83 -13.63
CA GLN A 58 6.88 13.69 -12.47
C GLN A 58 5.79 13.52 -11.39
N SER A 59 6.20 13.27 -10.15
CA SER A 59 5.26 13.21 -9.03
C SER A 59 4.77 14.60 -8.65
N GLU A 60 3.47 14.72 -8.38
CA GLU A 60 2.86 15.92 -7.80
C GLU A 60 2.99 15.97 -6.27
N GLU A 61 3.40 14.86 -5.63
CA GLU A 61 3.40 14.73 -4.16
C GLU A 61 4.76 14.99 -3.52
N PHE A 62 5.84 14.76 -4.27
CA PHE A 62 7.19 14.95 -3.78
C PHE A 62 8.16 15.22 -4.93
N SER A 63 9.38 15.66 -4.58
CA SER A 63 10.45 15.86 -5.56
C SER A 63 11.01 14.51 -6.04
N GLY A 64 10.30 13.88 -6.96
CA GLY A 64 10.67 12.61 -7.57
C GLY A 64 9.67 12.17 -8.62
N HIS A 65 9.64 10.87 -8.90
CA HIS A 65 8.83 10.32 -9.99
C HIS A 65 7.78 9.33 -9.47
N LEU A 66 6.63 9.31 -10.12
CA LEU A 66 5.66 8.22 -10.04
C LEU A 66 6.01 7.19 -11.11
N TYR A 67 6.21 5.94 -10.71
CA TYR A 67 6.53 4.84 -11.63
C TYR A 67 5.30 3.96 -11.88
N LYS A 68 5.12 3.56 -13.14
CA LYS A 68 4.09 2.62 -13.58
C LYS A 68 4.75 1.41 -14.24
N GLY A 69 4.42 0.22 -13.75
CA GLY A 69 4.82 -1.06 -14.33
C GLY A 69 3.61 -1.77 -14.94
N GLU A 70 3.73 -2.20 -16.19
CA GLU A 70 2.67 -2.89 -16.92
C GLU A 70 3.18 -4.24 -17.43
N ALA A 71 2.42 -5.30 -17.19
CA ALA A 71 2.72 -6.65 -17.63
C ALA A 71 1.42 -7.44 -17.85
N ILE A 72 1.44 -8.40 -18.78
CA ILE A 72 0.30 -9.28 -19.06
C ILE A 72 0.55 -10.65 -18.44
N TYR A 73 -0.37 -11.11 -17.61
CA TYR A 73 -0.33 -12.42 -16.98
C TYR A 73 -1.44 -13.31 -17.54
N ASN A 74 -1.11 -14.54 -17.92
CA ASN A 74 -2.08 -15.52 -18.41
C ASN A 74 -2.77 -16.27 -17.26
N CYS A 75 -3.50 -15.54 -16.42
CA CYS A 75 -4.26 -16.07 -15.29
C CYS A 75 -5.41 -15.13 -14.89
N PRO A 76 -6.39 -15.58 -14.09
CA PRO A 76 -7.45 -14.70 -13.59
C PRO A 76 -6.90 -13.51 -12.79
N PRO A 77 -7.52 -12.32 -12.85
CA PRO A 77 -7.08 -11.14 -12.09
C PRO A 77 -6.98 -11.39 -10.59
N LYS A 78 -7.90 -12.19 -10.02
CA LYS A 78 -7.85 -12.59 -8.61
C LYS A 78 -6.55 -13.31 -8.25
N THR A 79 -6.07 -14.20 -9.13
CA THR A 79 -4.80 -14.91 -8.90
C THR A 79 -3.63 -13.94 -8.87
N VAL A 80 -3.59 -12.95 -9.76
CA VAL A 80 -2.55 -11.90 -9.72
C VAL A 80 -2.66 -11.11 -8.41
N PHE A 81 -3.88 -10.70 -8.03
CA PHE A 81 -4.12 -9.95 -6.80
C PHE A 81 -3.63 -10.71 -5.55
N ASP A 82 -4.00 -11.98 -5.41
CA ASP A 82 -3.57 -12.84 -4.29
C ASP A 82 -2.03 -12.91 -4.18
N TYR A 83 -1.30 -12.76 -5.29
CA TYR A 83 0.17 -12.77 -5.29
C TYR A 83 0.82 -11.42 -4.96
N VAL A 84 0.13 -10.30 -5.17
CA VAL A 84 0.66 -8.95 -4.90
C VAL A 84 0.14 -8.35 -3.59
N GLU A 85 -0.94 -8.91 -3.04
CA GLU A 85 -1.51 -8.46 -1.78
C GLU A 85 -0.48 -8.61 -0.64
N PRO A 86 -0.18 -7.53 0.12
CA PRO A 86 0.82 -7.57 1.18
C PRO A 86 0.22 -8.19 2.46
N LEU A 87 0.10 -9.51 2.49
CA LEU A 87 -0.29 -10.28 3.68
C LEU A 87 0.94 -10.96 4.32
N PRO A 88 1.03 -11.03 5.67
CA PRO A 88 2.16 -11.67 6.37
C PRO A 88 2.43 -13.10 5.92
N ASP A 89 1.38 -13.91 5.75
CA ASP A 89 1.45 -15.31 5.32
C ASP A 89 1.07 -15.51 3.85
N GLY A 90 0.91 -14.41 3.10
CA GLY A 90 0.50 -14.42 1.70
C GLY A 90 1.63 -14.83 0.76
N PRO A 91 1.33 -15.12 -0.52
CA PRO A 91 2.34 -15.46 -1.51
C PRO A 91 3.43 -14.38 -1.64
N ARG A 92 3.08 -13.09 -1.52
CA ARG A 92 4.05 -11.99 -1.63
C ARG A 92 5.21 -12.10 -0.66
N ALA A 93 4.94 -12.48 0.59
CA ALA A 93 5.98 -12.66 1.61
C ALA A 93 6.98 -13.79 1.26
N LYS A 94 6.61 -14.68 0.33
CA LYS A 94 7.43 -15.82 -0.09
C LYS A 94 8.25 -15.52 -1.35
N TRP A 95 7.66 -14.88 -2.36
CA TRP A 95 8.32 -14.70 -3.65
C TRP A 95 9.07 -13.36 -3.78
N ASP A 96 8.64 -12.31 -3.08
CA ASP A 96 9.22 -10.97 -3.21
C ASP A 96 10.49 -10.85 -2.34
N THR A 97 11.65 -11.09 -2.95
CA THR A 97 12.95 -11.04 -2.26
C THR A 97 13.32 -9.63 -1.76
N ASN A 98 12.62 -8.59 -2.22
CA ASN A 98 12.80 -7.23 -1.72
C ASN A 98 12.06 -6.99 -0.41
N MET A 99 11.17 -7.90 0.02
CA MET A 99 10.43 -7.77 1.27
C MET A 99 11.08 -8.65 2.35
N LYS A 100 11.41 -8.03 3.48
CA LYS A 100 11.94 -8.72 4.68
C LYS A 100 10.86 -9.03 5.69
N LYS A 101 9.84 -8.17 5.78
CA LYS A 101 8.74 -8.34 6.72
C LYS A 101 7.48 -7.67 6.20
N ILE A 102 6.35 -8.33 6.36
CA ILE A 102 5.02 -7.79 6.12
C ILE A 102 4.20 -8.04 7.39
N GLU A 103 3.60 -6.99 7.95
CA GLU A 103 2.77 -7.07 9.15
C GLU A 103 1.46 -6.32 8.93
N ILE A 104 0.35 -6.86 9.44
CA ILE A 104 -0.87 -6.07 9.62
C ILE A 104 -0.81 -5.49 11.03
N LEU A 105 -0.62 -4.18 11.13
CA LEU A 105 -0.54 -3.50 12.43
C LEU A 105 -1.93 -3.35 13.05
N LYS A 106 -2.92 -3.00 12.22
CA LYS A 106 -4.29 -2.78 12.68
C LYS A 106 -5.29 -2.94 11.55
N TRP A 107 -6.40 -3.61 11.85
CA TRP A 107 -7.59 -3.54 11.03
C TRP A 107 -8.42 -2.32 11.46
N ILE A 108 -8.74 -1.47 10.49
CA ILE A 108 -9.65 -0.34 10.71
C ILE A 108 -11.08 -0.82 10.49
N GLU A 109 -11.31 -1.48 9.35
CA GLU A 109 -12.60 -2.08 8.98
C GLU A 109 -12.31 -3.39 8.24
N LYS A 110 -12.75 -4.53 8.78
CA LYS A 110 -12.51 -5.83 8.13
C LYS A 110 -13.62 -6.10 7.10
N PRO A 111 -13.30 -6.58 5.88
CA PRO A 111 -11.96 -6.89 5.35
C PRO A 111 -11.32 -5.75 4.51
N ASP A 112 -11.95 -4.58 4.45
CA ASP A 112 -11.67 -3.60 3.39
C ASP A 112 -10.54 -2.61 3.72
N LEU A 113 -10.28 -2.31 5.00
CA LEU A 113 -9.36 -1.23 5.39
C LEU A 113 -8.43 -1.64 6.53
N ARG A 114 -7.12 -1.56 6.27
CA ARG A 114 -6.08 -1.91 7.26
C ARG A 114 -4.84 -1.02 7.18
N ILE A 115 -4.07 -1.03 8.25
CA ILE A 115 -2.73 -0.46 8.32
C ILE A 115 -1.72 -1.60 8.27
N ASN A 116 -0.84 -1.55 7.29
CA ASN A 116 0.25 -2.50 7.12
C ASN A 116 1.61 -1.86 7.38
N ARG A 117 2.55 -2.68 7.83
CA ARG A 117 3.97 -2.36 7.85
C ARG A 117 4.72 -3.25 6.89
N ALA A 118 5.60 -2.65 6.10
CA ALA A 118 6.43 -3.33 5.11
C ALA A 118 7.90 -2.94 5.31
N CYS A 119 8.75 -3.91 5.63
CA CYS A 119 10.19 -3.70 5.72
C CYS A 119 10.88 -4.26 4.47
N THR A 120 11.66 -3.45 3.78
CA THR A 120 12.37 -3.86 2.56
C THR A 120 13.80 -4.31 2.83
N ALA A 121 14.35 -5.13 1.94
CA ALA A 121 15.77 -5.42 1.88
C ALA A 121 16.57 -4.18 1.42
N SER A 122 17.89 -4.22 1.61
CA SER A 122 18.78 -3.26 0.96
C SER A 122 18.70 -3.41 -0.56
N ALA A 123 18.79 -2.30 -1.28
CA ALA A 123 18.78 -2.28 -2.75
C ALA A 123 20.10 -1.72 -3.31
N MET A 124 20.29 -1.87 -4.62
CA MET A 124 21.44 -1.35 -5.37
C MET A 124 22.79 -1.72 -4.75
N LEU A 125 23.01 -3.03 -4.55
CA LEU A 125 24.22 -3.59 -3.94
C LEU A 125 24.57 -2.98 -2.57
N GLY A 126 23.54 -2.60 -1.81
CA GLY A 126 23.70 -2.03 -0.46
C GLY A 126 23.81 -0.50 -0.43
N LEU A 127 23.81 0.17 -1.59
CA LEU A 127 23.83 1.63 -1.64
C LEU A 127 22.56 2.24 -1.02
N ILE A 128 21.42 1.57 -1.19
CA ILE A 128 20.16 1.97 -0.57
C ILE A 128 19.92 1.04 0.62
N SER A 129 20.02 1.61 1.83
CA SER A 129 19.74 0.88 3.06
C SER A 129 18.26 0.44 3.15
N PRO A 130 17.96 -0.62 3.93
CA PRO A 130 16.59 -1.06 4.20
C PRO A 130 15.64 0.10 4.54
N ARG A 131 14.38 -0.03 4.14
CA ARG A 131 13.33 0.95 4.42
C ARG A 131 12.15 0.30 5.12
N ASP A 132 11.41 1.11 5.85
CA ASP A 132 10.22 0.71 6.59
C ASP A 132 9.07 1.62 6.18
N PHE A 133 7.99 1.02 5.71
CA PHE A 133 6.81 1.72 5.21
C PHE A 133 5.60 1.34 6.07
N VAL A 134 4.77 2.33 6.39
CA VAL A 134 3.50 2.13 7.09
C VAL A 134 2.39 2.68 6.21
N ASP A 135 1.62 1.77 5.61
CA ASP A 135 0.65 2.09 4.57
C ASP A 135 -0.78 1.84 5.08
N VAL A 136 -1.68 2.75 4.73
CA VAL A 136 -3.14 2.53 4.83
C VAL A 136 -3.59 1.91 3.53
N ILE A 137 -4.14 0.70 3.60
CA ILE A 137 -4.53 -0.10 2.44
C ILE A 137 -6.04 -0.27 2.44
N LEU A 138 -6.67 0.24 1.39
CA LEU A 138 -8.04 -0.09 0.99
C LEU A 138 -7.98 -1.26 0.00
N VAL A 139 -8.69 -2.34 0.30
CA VAL A 139 -8.74 -3.60 -0.45
C VAL A 139 -9.96 -3.63 -1.36
#